data_AF-A0A7W1B641-F1
#
_entry.id   AF-A0A7W1B641-F1
#
_cell.length_a   1.000
_cell.length_b   1.000
_cell.length_c   1.000
_cell.angle_alpha   90.00
_cell.angle_beta   90.00
_cell.angle_gamma   90.00
#
_symmetry.space_group_name_H-M   'P 1'
#
loop_
_entity.id
_entity.type
_entity.pdbx_description
1 polymer ?
#
loop_
_entity_poly.entity_id
_entity_poly.type
_entity_poly.pdbx_seq_one_letter_code
_entity_poly.pdbx_strand_id
1 'polypeptide(L)'
;MYADALQRAGDPRGELIALQAAAAEHPTDAAIATAVDRHLAAHELYLLGALAPGSKPGTVAIWWRLGFVDRVDLSMSTTAEALAILDIIATLPSCRLLRELAIMPATHRPLDDAAIGDRLVALGRPATLSQLMIGTPRWSVTPALRRAFPRLADADLAIDKVLATARTGGVIPWNRAARLTAVQAQQRVARIATRLATPDAFGIEVDPAVFATDAAVVGGGRVRELVVPAERTVFIEGDLTVEGVFEQAFRSAPVLVFGNLTCGSVCTSGYLVVMGDLVVADVFYGFYGASTNYGTHVFGDVRIATLVLEDDHHLGTHRGMQITRTELLAVEHLQARGLDLETQAHLVAGLRGVTAGG
;
A
#
# COMPACT_ATOMS: atom_id res chain seq x y z
N MET A 1 11.31 3.28 -32.95
CA MET A 1 12.79 3.07 -32.99
C MET A 1 13.24 1.85 -32.20
N TYR A 2 12.99 1.75 -30.88
CA TYR A 2 13.46 0.59 -30.09
C TYR A 2 12.69 -0.71 -30.41
N ALA A 3 11.36 -0.63 -30.57
CA ALA A 3 10.51 -1.75 -31.00
C ALA A 3 10.95 -2.31 -32.36
N ASP A 4 11.10 -1.44 -33.37
CA ASP A 4 11.50 -1.81 -34.73
C ASP A 4 12.88 -2.50 -34.78
N ALA A 5 13.80 -2.13 -33.89
CA ALA A 5 15.10 -2.77 -33.80
C ALA A 5 15.00 -4.20 -33.26
N LEU A 6 14.18 -4.42 -32.22
CA LEU A 6 13.93 -5.75 -31.68
C LEU A 6 13.19 -6.65 -32.67
N GLN A 7 12.18 -6.10 -33.35
CA GLN A 7 11.41 -6.84 -34.34
C GLN A 7 12.28 -7.26 -35.53
N ARG A 8 13.17 -6.38 -36.02
CA ARG A 8 14.17 -6.74 -37.05
C ARG A 8 15.16 -7.81 -36.60
N ALA A 9 15.43 -7.90 -35.30
CA ALA A 9 16.26 -8.95 -34.72
C ALA A 9 15.50 -10.26 -34.45
N GLY A 10 14.19 -10.32 -34.76
CA GLY A 10 13.34 -11.47 -34.48
C GLY A 10 13.00 -11.64 -33.00
N ASP A 11 13.16 -10.59 -32.19
CA ASP A 11 12.87 -10.62 -30.77
C ASP A 11 11.37 -10.32 -30.53
N PRO A 12 10.60 -11.24 -29.91
CA PRO A 12 9.15 -11.08 -29.70
C PRO A 12 8.80 -9.86 -28.83
N ARG A 13 9.74 -9.28 -28.10
CA ARG A 13 9.51 -8.03 -27.35
C ARG A 13 9.25 -6.84 -28.27
N GLY A 14 9.76 -6.86 -29.51
CA GLY A 14 9.51 -5.79 -30.49
C GLY A 14 8.02 -5.63 -30.80
N GLU A 15 7.37 -6.74 -31.14
CA GLU A 15 5.91 -6.79 -31.38
C GLU A 15 5.13 -6.46 -30.11
N LEU A 16 5.56 -7.00 -28.95
CA LEU A 16 4.91 -6.72 -27.67
C LEU A 16 4.91 -5.22 -27.32
N ILE A 17 6.01 -4.50 -27.61
CA ILE A 17 6.06 -3.03 -27.43
C ILE A 17 5.00 -2.35 -28.31
N ALA A 18 4.89 -2.75 -29.59
CA ALA A 18 3.93 -2.17 -30.51
C ALA A 18 2.48 -2.40 -30.04
N LEU A 19 2.16 -3.63 -29.61
CA LEU A 19 0.84 -3.98 -29.08
C LEU A 19 0.52 -3.19 -27.80
N GLN A 20 1.46 -3.07 -26.86
CA GLN A 20 1.25 -2.32 -25.63
C GLN A 20 1.17 -0.80 -25.85
N ALA A 21 1.89 -0.26 -26.83
CA ALA A 21 1.76 1.14 -27.23
C ALA A 21 0.37 1.41 -27.84
N ALA A 22 -0.10 0.53 -28.73
CA ALA A 22 -1.46 0.61 -29.27
C ALA A 22 -2.53 0.47 -28.17
N ALA A 23 -2.32 -0.40 -27.18
CA ALA A 23 -3.22 -0.54 -26.04
C ALA A 23 -3.28 0.75 -25.20
N ALA A 24 -2.16 1.45 -25.03
CA ALA A 24 -2.11 2.72 -24.32
C ALA A 24 -2.81 3.85 -25.08
N GLU A 25 -2.77 3.85 -26.42
CA GLU A 25 -3.49 4.81 -27.26
C GLU A 25 -5.01 4.51 -27.33
N HIS A 26 -5.39 3.25 -27.12
CA HIS A 26 -6.76 2.75 -27.22
C HIS A 26 -7.14 1.85 -26.02
N PRO A 27 -7.21 2.39 -24.80
CA PRO A 27 -7.34 1.59 -23.57
C PRO A 27 -8.66 0.82 -23.46
N THR A 28 -9.70 1.21 -24.20
CA THR A 28 -11.00 0.53 -24.20
C THR A 28 -11.15 -0.52 -25.31
N ASP A 29 -10.14 -0.72 -26.17
CA ASP A 29 -10.18 -1.70 -27.24
C ASP A 29 -9.81 -3.10 -26.72
N ALA A 30 -10.83 -3.91 -26.43
CA ALA A 30 -10.66 -5.27 -25.94
C ALA A 30 -9.92 -6.21 -26.93
N ALA A 31 -9.94 -5.92 -28.23
CA ALA A 31 -9.23 -6.73 -29.22
C ALA A 31 -7.70 -6.54 -29.10
N ILE A 32 -7.26 -5.32 -28.82
CA ILE A 32 -5.84 -5.01 -28.59
C ILE A 32 -5.37 -5.64 -27.28
N ALA A 33 -6.15 -5.53 -26.20
CA ALA A 33 -5.83 -6.18 -24.92
C ALA A 33 -5.69 -7.71 -25.09
N THR A 34 -6.65 -8.33 -25.78
CA THR A 34 -6.60 -9.78 -26.10
C THR A 34 -5.38 -10.14 -26.94
N ALA A 35 -4.93 -9.26 -27.85
CA ALA A 35 -3.73 -9.49 -28.65
C ALA A 35 -2.45 -9.44 -27.80
N VAL A 36 -2.36 -8.53 -26.83
CA VAL A 36 -1.26 -8.47 -25.85
C VAL A 36 -1.17 -9.78 -25.07
N ASP A 37 -2.29 -10.23 -24.49
CA ASP A 37 -2.33 -11.46 -23.67
C ASP A 37 -1.96 -12.69 -24.50
N ARG A 38 -2.50 -12.80 -25.72
CA ARG A 38 -2.17 -13.88 -26.64
C ARG A 38 -0.69 -13.89 -27.00
N HIS A 39 -0.09 -12.72 -27.24
CA HIS A 39 1.32 -12.60 -27.58
C HIS A 39 2.21 -13.00 -26.41
N LEU A 40 1.87 -12.56 -25.19
CA LEU A 40 2.55 -12.97 -23.96
C LEU A 40 2.50 -14.49 -23.78
N ALA A 41 1.32 -15.10 -23.91
CA ALA A 41 1.16 -16.54 -23.79
C ALA A 41 1.94 -17.32 -24.86
N ALA A 42 1.90 -16.87 -26.13
CA ALA A 42 2.58 -17.52 -27.24
C ALA A 42 4.12 -17.51 -27.10
N HIS A 43 4.67 -16.52 -26.39
CA HIS A 43 6.11 -16.32 -26.23
C HIS A 43 6.58 -16.48 -24.77
N GLU A 44 5.75 -17.02 -23.88
CA GLU A 44 5.98 -17.05 -22.44
C GLU A 44 7.34 -17.65 -22.07
N LEU A 45 7.68 -18.82 -22.62
CA LEU A 45 8.96 -19.49 -22.34
C LEU A 45 10.17 -18.69 -22.82
N TYR A 46 10.06 -17.99 -23.96
CA TYR A 46 11.13 -17.12 -24.46
C TYR A 46 11.29 -15.89 -23.56
N LEU A 47 10.16 -15.29 -23.19
CA LEU A 47 10.10 -14.02 -22.47
C LEU A 47 10.48 -14.16 -20.99
N LEU A 48 10.08 -15.26 -20.35
CA LEU A 48 10.25 -15.50 -18.92
C LEU A 48 11.30 -16.56 -18.60
N GLY A 49 11.65 -17.42 -19.55
CA GLY A 49 12.55 -18.56 -19.31
C GLY A 49 12.05 -19.39 -18.13
N ALA A 50 12.94 -19.58 -17.14
CA ALA A 50 12.59 -20.30 -15.93
C ALA A 50 11.57 -19.58 -15.03
N LEU A 51 11.25 -18.29 -15.24
CA LEU A 51 10.17 -17.60 -14.50
C LEU A 51 8.77 -17.94 -15.02
N ALA A 52 8.64 -18.67 -16.14
CA ALA A 52 7.33 -19.04 -16.65
C ALA A 52 6.55 -19.86 -15.59
N PRO A 53 5.26 -19.56 -15.33
CA PRO A 53 4.44 -20.15 -14.26
C PRO A 53 4.46 -21.68 -14.19
N GLY A 54 4.55 -22.37 -15.33
CA GLY A 54 4.64 -23.83 -15.38
C GLY A 54 5.95 -24.44 -14.85
N SER A 55 6.91 -23.61 -14.42
CA SER A 55 8.30 -24.04 -14.21
C SER A 55 8.73 -24.13 -12.74
N LYS A 56 7.94 -23.64 -11.76
CA LYS A 56 8.47 -23.43 -10.40
C LYS A 56 7.51 -23.65 -9.23
N PRO A 57 8.02 -24.06 -8.05
CA PRO A 57 7.37 -23.83 -6.77
C PRO A 57 7.32 -22.32 -6.45
N GLY A 58 6.35 -21.91 -5.61
CA GLY A 58 6.12 -20.50 -5.26
C GLY A 58 5.15 -19.78 -6.20
N THR A 59 4.69 -18.59 -5.78
CA THR A 59 3.85 -17.73 -6.63
C THR A 59 4.69 -16.56 -7.13
N VAL A 60 4.72 -16.39 -8.46
CA VAL A 60 5.41 -15.29 -9.14
C VAL A 60 4.37 -14.49 -9.91
N ALA A 61 4.14 -13.25 -9.51
CA ALA A 61 3.29 -12.32 -10.24
C ALA A 61 4.16 -11.33 -11.01
N ILE A 62 3.81 -11.07 -12.26
CA ILE A 62 4.63 -10.31 -13.22
C ILE A 62 3.75 -9.29 -13.93
N TRP A 63 4.22 -8.05 -13.97
CA TRP A 63 3.58 -6.97 -14.74
C TRP A 63 4.51 -6.51 -15.85
N TRP A 64 3.91 -6.28 -17.03
CA TRP A 64 4.63 -5.92 -18.24
C TRP A 64 4.45 -4.45 -18.59
N ARG A 65 5.53 -3.81 -19.06
CA ARG A 65 5.49 -2.47 -19.62
C ARG A 65 6.45 -2.37 -20.80
N LEU A 66 5.91 -1.98 -21.95
CA LEU A 66 6.65 -1.78 -23.20
C LEU A 66 7.62 -2.94 -23.49
N GLY A 67 7.10 -4.18 -23.51
CA GLY A 67 7.87 -5.39 -23.82
C GLY A 67 8.89 -5.84 -22.78
N PHE A 68 8.93 -5.21 -21.61
CA PHE A 68 9.78 -5.59 -20.48
C PHE A 68 8.94 -5.90 -19.24
N VAL A 69 9.50 -6.70 -18.36
CA VAL A 69 8.97 -6.88 -17.02
C VAL A 69 9.28 -5.63 -16.21
N ASP A 70 8.24 -5.05 -15.65
CA ASP A 70 8.25 -3.78 -14.95
C ASP A 70 8.24 -3.95 -13.43
N ARG A 71 7.43 -4.91 -12.97
CA ARG A 71 7.29 -5.33 -11.58
C ARG A 71 7.29 -6.85 -11.47
N VAL A 72 7.90 -7.35 -10.40
CA VAL A 72 7.83 -8.76 -10.00
C VAL A 72 7.51 -8.84 -8.51
N ASP A 73 6.49 -9.62 -8.18
CA ASP A 73 6.17 -9.99 -6.81
C ASP A 73 6.43 -11.49 -6.62
N LEU A 74 7.30 -11.81 -5.67
CA LEU A 74 7.74 -13.15 -5.33
C LEU A 74 7.15 -13.56 -3.98
N SER A 75 6.37 -14.64 -3.95
CA SER A 75 5.93 -15.28 -2.71
C SER A 75 6.65 -16.62 -2.56
N MET A 76 7.67 -16.66 -1.70
CA MET A 76 8.67 -17.73 -1.63
C MET A 76 8.60 -18.48 -0.30
N SER A 77 8.76 -19.81 -0.34
CA SER A 77 8.72 -20.63 0.87
C SER A 77 10.06 -20.68 1.60
N THR A 78 11.16 -20.43 0.90
CA THR A 78 12.52 -20.49 1.45
C THR A 78 13.42 -19.40 0.88
N THR A 79 14.45 -19.00 1.65
CA THR A 79 15.50 -18.09 1.17
C THR A 79 16.19 -18.64 -0.08
N ALA A 80 16.51 -19.94 -0.11
CA ALA A 80 17.23 -20.55 -1.24
C ALA A 80 16.46 -20.42 -2.57
N GLU A 81 15.13 -20.58 -2.51
CA GLU A 81 14.24 -20.36 -3.65
C GLU A 81 14.29 -18.90 -4.11
N ALA A 82 14.14 -17.94 -3.19
CA ALA A 82 14.22 -16.51 -3.50
C ALA A 82 15.57 -16.15 -4.18
N LEU A 83 16.69 -16.66 -3.65
CA LEU A 83 18.03 -16.43 -4.24
C LEU A 83 18.15 -17.00 -5.66
N ALA A 84 17.61 -18.20 -5.91
CA ALA A 84 17.61 -18.80 -7.25
C ALA A 84 16.76 -18.00 -8.24
N ILE A 85 15.61 -17.45 -7.81
CA ILE A 85 14.79 -16.56 -8.63
C ILE A 85 15.52 -15.26 -8.96
N LEU A 86 16.19 -14.65 -7.99
CA LEU A 86 16.94 -13.41 -8.18
C LEU A 86 18.01 -13.55 -9.26
N ASP A 87 18.69 -14.69 -9.32
CA ASP A 87 19.71 -14.98 -10.33
C ASP A 87 19.12 -15.05 -11.75
N ILE A 88 17.89 -15.56 -11.84
CA ILE A 88 17.15 -15.63 -13.10
C ILE A 88 16.69 -14.23 -13.51
N ILE A 89 16.09 -13.45 -12.59
CA ILE A 89 15.69 -12.07 -12.84
C ILE A 89 16.87 -11.22 -13.33
N ALA A 90 18.03 -11.40 -12.71
CA ALA A 90 19.24 -10.63 -13.03
C ALA A 90 19.83 -10.94 -14.42
N THR A 91 19.51 -12.10 -15.00
CA THR A 91 20.04 -12.54 -16.30
C THR A 91 19.02 -12.49 -17.43
N LEU A 92 17.72 -12.45 -17.10
CA LEU A 92 16.65 -12.50 -18.09
C LEU A 92 16.55 -11.18 -18.87
N PRO A 93 16.64 -11.19 -20.22
CA PRO A 93 16.58 -9.97 -21.02
C PRO A 93 15.32 -9.14 -20.80
N SER A 94 14.18 -9.78 -20.52
CA SER A 94 12.90 -9.11 -20.24
C SER A 94 12.90 -8.35 -18.91
N CYS A 95 13.72 -8.74 -17.93
CA CYS A 95 13.81 -8.08 -16.62
C CYS A 95 14.86 -6.96 -16.56
N ARG A 96 15.58 -6.68 -17.66
CA ARG A 96 16.67 -5.69 -17.64
C ARG A 96 16.22 -4.26 -17.30
N LEU A 97 14.92 -3.96 -17.43
CA LEU A 97 14.29 -2.68 -17.10
C LEU A 97 13.35 -2.77 -15.88
N LEU A 98 13.42 -3.85 -15.09
CA LEU A 98 12.61 -4.01 -13.88
C LEU A 98 12.79 -2.81 -12.95
N ARG A 99 11.68 -2.25 -12.47
CA ARG A 99 11.63 -1.08 -11.59
C ARG A 99 11.20 -1.45 -10.18
N GLU A 100 10.35 -2.46 -10.04
CA GLU A 100 9.75 -2.84 -8.75
C GLU A 100 9.97 -4.32 -8.48
N LEU A 101 10.46 -4.64 -7.28
CA LEU A 101 10.65 -6.01 -6.83
C LEU A 101 10.14 -6.17 -5.39
N ALA A 102 9.17 -7.06 -5.20
CA ALA A 102 8.71 -7.48 -3.89
C ALA A 102 9.06 -8.95 -3.65
N ILE A 103 9.59 -9.26 -2.47
CA ILE A 103 9.93 -10.62 -2.06
C ILE A 103 9.32 -10.86 -0.69
N MET A 104 8.26 -11.66 -0.65
CA MET A 104 7.47 -11.95 0.54
C MET A 104 7.57 -13.44 0.90
N PRO A 105 7.52 -13.79 2.20
CA PRO A 105 7.41 -15.18 2.61
C PRO A 105 6.02 -15.72 2.25
N ALA A 106 5.95 -16.88 1.61
CA ALA A 106 4.69 -17.59 1.30
C ALA A 106 4.08 -18.29 2.54
N THR A 107 4.84 -18.37 3.63
CA THR A 107 4.44 -19.02 4.88
C THR A 107 4.77 -18.10 6.06
N HIS A 108 4.38 -18.47 7.27
CA HIS A 108 4.78 -17.73 8.48
C HIS A 108 6.28 -17.81 8.80
N ARG A 109 7.07 -18.61 8.06
CA ARG A 109 8.52 -18.66 8.24
C ARG A 109 9.15 -17.43 7.55
N PRO A 110 9.91 -16.60 8.29
CA PRO A 110 10.57 -15.46 7.70
C PRO A 110 11.64 -15.92 6.70
N LEU A 111 11.83 -15.13 5.65
CA LEU A 111 13.00 -15.26 4.79
C LEU A 111 14.21 -14.62 5.49
N ASP A 112 15.41 -15.01 5.05
CA ASP A 112 16.64 -14.32 5.46
C ASP A 112 16.80 -13.06 4.61
N ASP A 113 16.19 -11.97 5.07
CA ASP A 113 16.17 -10.70 4.35
C ASP A 113 17.59 -10.13 4.13
N ALA A 114 18.55 -10.46 5.02
CA ALA A 114 19.94 -10.03 4.89
C ALA A 114 20.63 -10.78 3.75
N ALA A 115 20.48 -12.11 3.67
CA ALA A 115 21.01 -12.90 2.57
C ALA A 115 20.43 -12.47 1.20
N ILE A 116 19.14 -12.14 1.15
CA ILE A 116 18.48 -11.62 -0.06
C ILE A 116 19.06 -10.25 -0.44
N GLY A 117 19.21 -9.35 0.52
CA GLY A 117 19.83 -8.03 0.32
C GLY A 117 21.27 -8.12 -0.18
N ASP A 118 22.09 -8.98 0.44
CA ASP A 118 23.47 -9.22 0.04
C ASP A 118 23.56 -9.79 -1.38
N ARG A 119 22.63 -10.69 -1.75
CA ARG A 119 22.58 -11.22 -3.11
C ARG A 119 22.24 -10.15 -4.13
N LEU A 120 21.26 -9.29 -3.84
CA LEU A 120 20.92 -8.16 -4.71
C LEU A 120 22.11 -7.20 -4.89
N VAL A 121 22.84 -6.89 -3.82
CA VAL A 121 24.08 -6.09 -3.90
C VAL A 121 25.12 -6.76 -4.79
N ALA A 122 25.34 -8.07 -4.61
CA ALA A 122 26.30 -8.83 -5.40
C ALA A 122 25.92 -8.91 -6.89
N LEU A 123 24.61 -8.97 -7.20
CA LEU A 123 24.11 -8.97 -8.57
C LEU A 123 24.22 -7.58 -9.21
N GLY A 124 23.97 -6.50 -8.46
CA GLY A 124 24.08 -5.11 -8.92
C GLY A 124 23.18 -4.78 -10.11
N ARG A 125 22.14 -5.58 -10.37
CA ARG A 125 21.25 -5.47 -11.52
C ARG A 125 19.85 -6.00 -11.17
N PRO A 126 18.81 -5.49 -11.83
CA PRO A 126 18.84 -4.45 -12.85
C PRO A 126 19.05 -3.05 -12.27
N ALA A 127 19.87 -2.22 -12.93
CA ALA A 127 20.19 -0.86 -12.46
C ALA A 127 18.98 0.10 -12.45
N THR A 128 17.88 -0.31 -13.07
CA THR A 128 16.61 0.42 -13.12
C THR A 128 15.75 0.24 -11.88
N LEU A 129 16.09 -0.70 -10.99
CA LEU A 129 15.31 -1.00 -9.79
C LEU A 129 15.20 0.24 -8.89
N SER A 130 13.97 0.71 -8.70
CA SER A 130 13.62 1.93 -7.95
C SER A 130 12.73 1.67 -6.75
N GLN A 131 12.11 0.50 -6.66
CA GLN A 131 11.38 0.06 -5.47
C GLN A 131 11.76 -1.38 -5.11
N LEU A 132 11.99 -1.63 -3.83
CA LEU A 132 12.38 -2.93 -3.31
C LEU A 132 11.70 -3.17 -1.96
N MET A 133 10.98 -4.29 -1.85
CA MET A 133 10.40 -4.78 -0.60
C MET A 133 10.89 -6.19 -0.35
N ILE A 134 11.44 -6.45 0.85
CA ILE A 134 11.87 -7.79 1.26
C ILE A 134 11.24 -8.10 2.62
N GLY A 135 10.60 -9.26 2.72
CA GLY A 135 10.11 -9.80 3.98
C GLY A 135 9.01 -8.97 4.60
N THR A 136 9.26 -8.52 5.83
CA THR A 136 8.27 -7.79 6.65
C THR A 136 8.48 -6.26 6.56
N PRO A 137 7.50 -5.45 7.01
CA PRO A 137 7.61 -3.98 6.98
C PRO A 137 8.81 -3.39 7.76
N ARG A 138 9.51 -4.21 8.56
CA ARG A 138 10.69 -3.78 9.33
C ARG A 138 11.98 -3.79 8.52
N TRP A 139 11.96 -4.31 7.31
CA TRP A 139 13.13 -4.30 6.44
C TRP A 139 13.42 -2.90 5.91
N SER A 140 14.69 -2.50 5.98
CA SER A 140 15.15 -1.19 5.53
C SER A 140 16.22 -1.33 4.45
N VAL A 141 16.18 -0.47 3.42
CA VAL A 141 17.20 -0.43 2.37
C VAL A 141 18.56 -0.06 2.96
N THR A 142 19.50 -1.01 2.95
CA THR A 142 20.84 -0.82 3.51
C THR A 142 21.68 0.16 2.66
N PRO A 143 22.71 0.81 3.22
CA PRO A 143 23.61 1.67 2.45
C PRO A 143 24.30 0.95 1.28
N ALA A 144 24.56 -0.36 1.41
CA ALA A 144 25.13 -1.16 0.33
C ALA A 144 24.15 -1.31 -0.84
N LEU A 145 22.86 -1.57 -0.55
CA LEU A 145 21.81 -1.61 -1.56
C LEU A 145 21.61 -0.27 -2.25
N ARG A 146 21.63 0.85 -1.52
CA ARG A 146 21.54 2.19 -2.15
C ARG A 146 22.69 2.47 -3.11
N ARG A 147 23.90 2.01 -2.79
CA ARG A 147 25.06 2.12 -3.69
C ARG A 147 24.91 1.24 -4.93
N ALA A 148 24.41 0.02 -4.76
CA ALA A 148 24.19 -0.92 -5.86
C ALA A 148 23.02 -0.49 -6.78
N PHE A 149 22.00 0.15 -6.22
CA PHE A 149 20.79 0.59 -6.91
C PHE A 149 20.47 2.04 -6.58
N PRO A 150 21.11 3.01 -7.27
CA PRO A 150 20.96 4.43 -6.95
C PRO A 150 19.52 4.94 -6.98
N ARG A 151 18.66 4.35 -7.80
CA ARG A 151 17.24 4.73 -7.91
C ARG A 151 16.39 4.33 -6.71
N LEU A 152 16.87 3.41 -5.84
CA LEU A 152 16.20 3.14 -4.56
C LEU A 152 16.28 4.33 -3.61
N ALA A 153 17.23 5.25 -3.80
CA ALA A 153 17.36 6.45 -2.98
C ALA A 153 16.31 7.52 -3.29
N ASP A 154 15.71 7.50 -4.48
CA ASP A 154 14.71 8.48 -4.93
C ASP A 154 13.30 8.21 -4.38
N ALA A 155 13.01 6.97 -3.96
CA ALA A 155 11.72 6.59 -3.41
C ALA A 155 11.45 7.25 -2.04
N ASP A 156 12.49 7.41 -1.21
CA ASP A 156 12.39 8.15 0.06
C ASP A 156 12.15 9.66 -0.18
N LEU A 157 12.69 10.20 -1.28
CA LEU A 157 12.50 11.58 -1.70
C LEU A 157 11.08 11.89 -2.19
N ALA A 158 10.35 10.89 -2.69
CA ALA A 158 8.93 11.04 -3.07
C ALA A 158 8.04 11.20 -1.84
N ILE A 159 8.32 10.46 -0.76
CA ILE A 159 7.67 10.63 0.55
C ILE A 159 7.98 12.04 1.10
N ASP A 160 9.24 12.48 1.02
CA ASP A 160 9.62 13.84 1.44
C ASP A 160 8.94 14.95 0.61
N LYS A 161 8.68 14.73 -0.68
CA LYS A 161 7.93 15.67 -1.55
C LYS A 161 6.44 15.72 -1.24
N VAL A 162 5.84 14.58 -0.93
CA VAL A 162 4.45 14.49 -0.43
C VAL A 162 4.34 15.22 0.92
N LEU A 163 5.32 15.03 1.81
CA LEU A 163 5.43 15.73 3.10
C LEU A 163 5.74 17.23 2.95
N ALA A 164 6.41 17.66 1.88
CA ALA A 164 6.67 19.07 1.58
C ALA A 164 5.43 19.81 1.04
N THR A 165 4.56 19.10 0.32
CA THR A 165 3.33 19.67 -0.27
C THR A 165 2.24 19.88 0.79
N ALA A 166 2.21 19.04 1.83
CA ALA A 166 1.31 19.17 2.98
C ALA A 166 1.54 20.44 3.86
N ARG A 167 2.60 21.23 3.59
CA ARG A 167 2.99 22.39 4.42
C ARG A 167 2.18 23.68 4.16
N THR A 168 1.19 23.68 3.26
CA THR A 168 0.52 24.92 2.78
C THR A 168 -0.96 25.09 3.18
N GLY A 169 -1.58 24.11 3.85
CA GLY A 169 -2.91 24.24 4.47
C GLY A 169 -2.83 24.22 5.99
N GLY A 170 -3.86 24.70 6.71
CA GLY A 170 -3.88 24.70 8.18
C GLY A 170 -3.90 23.28 8.78
N VAL A 171 -2.73 22.68 8.94
CA VAL A 171 -2.48 21.35 9.55
C VAL A 171 -2.37 21.50 11.06
N ILE A 172 -2.75 20.45 11.83
CA ILE A 172 -2.38 20.34 13.24
C ILE A 172 -0.87 20.57 13.36
N PRO A 173 -0.41 21.61 14.06
CA PRO A 173 1.00 21.86 14.24
C PRO A 173 1.54 20.75 15.16
N TRP A 174 2.04 19.64 14.59
CA TRP A 174 2.55 18.49 15.34
C TRP A 174 3.71 18.85 16.28
N ASN A 175 4.35 20.00 16.07
CA ASN A 175 5.32 20.59 17.01
C ASN A 175 4.68 21.11 18.32
N ARG A 176 3.35 21.21 18.39
CA ARG A 176 2.57 21.54 19.59
C ARG A 176 1.87 20.32 20.22
N ALA A 177 1.94 19.15 19.59
CA ALA A 177 1.45 17.91 20.19
C ALA A 177 2.31 17.55 21.42
N ALA A 178 1.67 17.16 22.52
CA ALA A 178 2.39 16.70 23.69
C ALA A 178 3.04 15.35 23.36
N ARG A 179 4.36 15.22 23.55
CA ARG A 179 5.04 13.93 23.44
C ARG A 179 4.74 13.12 24.68
N LEU A 180 4.26 11.89 24.49
CA LEU A 180 4.24 10.91 25.58
C LEU A 180 5.57 10.20 25.66
N THR A 181 5.99 9.89 26.89
CA THR A 181 7.01 8.85 27.07
C THR A 181 6.42 7.49 26.69
N ALA A 182 7.26 6.55 26.27
CA ALA A 182 6.84 5.17 25.98
C ALA A 182 6.03 4.55 27.14
N VAL A 183 6.40 4.86 28.39
CA VAL A 183 5.69 4.40 29.59
C VAL A 183 4.28 4.98 29.68
N GLN A 184 4.09 6.26 29.35
CA GLN A 184 2.77 6.90 29.38
C GLN A 184 1.86 6.39 28.25
N ALA A 185 2.43 6.13 27.07
CA ALA A 185 1.71 5.49 25.96
C ALA A 185 1.27 4.07 26.36
N GLN A 186 2.17 3.26 26.92
CA GLN A 186 1.87 1.92 27.42
C GLN A 186 0.79 1.92 28.52
N GLN A 187 0.85 2.84 29.49
CA GLN A 187 -0.18 2.96 30.54
C GLN A 187 -1.55 3.37 29.99
N ARG A 188 -1.60 4.14 28.90
CA ARG A 188 -2.86 4.50 28.23
C ARG A 188 -3.42 3.33 27.43
N VAL A 189 -2.57 2.61 26.69
CA VAL A 189 -2.92 1.38 25.97
C VAL A 189 -3.37 0.29 26.93
N ALA A 190 -2.70 0.11 28.08
CA ALA A 190 -3.13 -0.84 29.11
C ALA A 190 -4.52 -0.50 29.66
N ARG A 191 -4.84 0.79 29.84
CA ARG A 191 -6.20 1.22 30.24
C ARG A 191 -7.24 0.96 29.14
N ILE A 192 -6.86 1.11 27.86
CA ILE A 192 -7.70 0.70 26.73
C ILE A 192 -7.92 -0.80 26.77
N ALA A 193 -6.84 -1.61 26.77
CA ALA A 193 -6.90 -3.07 26.84
C ALA A 193 -7.77 -3.55 28.01
N THR A 194 -7.69 -2.90 29.18
CA THR A 194 -8.55 -3.22 30.33
C THR A 194 -10.03 -2.90 30.07
N ARG A 195 -10.35 -1.82 29.35
CA ARG A 195 -11.73 -1.50 28.93
C ARG A 195 -12.22 -2.43 27.81
N LEU A 196 -11.32 -2.88 26.94
CA LEU A 196 -11.59 -3.79 25.84
C LEU A 196 -11.67 -5.26 26.28
N ALA A 197 -11.10 -5.64 27.41
CA ALA A 197 -11.14 -7.00 27.96
C ALA A 197 -12.48 -7.36 28.63
N THR A 198 -13.58 -6.68 28.26
CA THR A 198 -14.91 -7.07 28.74
C THR A 198 -15.40 -8.31 27.98
N PRO A 199 -16.12 -9.25 28.64
CA PRO A 199 -16.48 -10.56 28.05
C PRO A 199 -17.26 -10.50 26.72
N ASP A 200 -17.88 -9.35 26.42
CA ASP A 200 -18.70 -9.13 25.23
C ASP A 200 -17.92 -8.54 24.05
N ALA A 201 -16.67 -8.10 24.27
CA ALA A 201 -15.80 -7.60 23.23
C ALA A 201 -15.10 -8.77 22.54
N PHE A 202 -15.64 -9.20 21.41
CA PHE A 202 -15.04 -10.21 20.53
C PHE A 202 -13.54 -10.03 20.36
N GLY A 203 -12.73 -10.93 20.93
CA GLY A 203 -11.44 -11.44 20.45
C GLY A 203 -10.36 -10.51 19.90
N ILE A 204 -10.47 -9.18 19.98
CA ILE A 204 -9.44 -8.25 19.49
C ILE A 204 -8.30 -8.25 20.50
N GLU A 205 -7.30 -9.09 20.24
CA GLU A 205 -6.03 -9.06 20.96
C GLU A 205 -5.23 -7.84 20.48
N VAL A 206 -5.40 -6.72 21.17
CA VAL A 206 -4.61 -5.51 20.93
C VAL A 206 -3.20 -5.76 21.47
N ASP A 207 -2.26 -6.16 20.61
CA ASP A 207 -0.86 -6.35 20.99
C ASP A 207 -0.26 -5.02 21.50
N PRO A 208 0.05 -4.90 22.81
CA PRO A 208 0.62 -3.69 23.38
C PRO A 208 1.96 -3.28 22.73
N ALA A 209 2.67 -4.22 22.11
CA ALA A 209 3.95 -3.97 21.44
C ALA A 209 3.79 -3.09 20.19
N VAL A 210 2.59 -3.04 19.58
CA VAL A 210 2.30 -2.17 18.43
C VAL A 210 2.40 -0.69 18.81
N PHE A 211 2.27 -0.34 20.10
CA PHE A 211 2.28 1.03 20.60
C PHE A 211 3.60 1.46 21.28
N ALA A 212 4.67 0.68 21.11
CA ALA A 212 5.96 0.91 21.78
C ALA A 212 6.83 2.01 21.10
N THR A 213 6.32 2.72 20.10
CA THR A 213 7.03 3.74 19.32
C THR A 213 6.77 5.17 19.80
N ASP A 214 7.47 6.15 19.21
CA ASP A 214 7.28 7.59 19.45
C ASP A 214 5.79 7.96 19.29
N ALA A 215 5.18 8.51 20.34
CA ALA A 215 3.74 8.73 20.43
C ALA A 215 3.41 10.20 20.63
N ALA A 216 2.45 10.69 19.84
CA ALA A 216 1.89 12.03 19.96
C ALA A 216 0.52 11.98 20.64
N VAL A 217 0.29 12.85 21.63
CA VAL A 217 -1.05 13.17 22.13
C VAL A 217 -1.48 14.52 21.61
N VAL A 218 -2.67 14.56 21.04
CA VAL A 218 -3.33 15.77 20.58
C VAL A 218 -4.70 15.84 21.25
N GLY A 219 -5.11 17.03 21.68
CA GLY A 219 -6.50 17.24 22.06
C GLY A 219 -7.42 17.11 20.84
N GLY A 220 -8.66 16.72 21.07
CA GLY A 220 -9.74 16.80 20.10
C GLY A 220 -10.01 18.26 19.69
N GLY A 221 -10.93 18.44 18.75
CA GLY A 221 -11.28 19.74 18.21
C GLY A 221 -11.67 19.65 16.75
N ARG A 222 -11.58 20.78 16.04
CA ARG A 222 -11.92 20.86 14.62
C ARG A 222 -10.71 21.26 13.79
N VAL A 223 -10.49 20.55 12.70
CA VAL A 223 -9.40 20.78 11.75
C VAL A 223 -9.94 20.65 10.32
N ARG A 224 -9.31 21.34 9.38
CA ARG A 224 -9.72 21.26 7.97
C ARG A 224 -9.32 19.92 7.36
N GLU A 225 -8.06 19.54 7.52
CA GLU A 225 -7.49 18.29 7.03
C GLU A 225 -6.57 17.71 8.12
N LEU A 226 -6.47 16.39 8.18
CA LEU A 226 -5.57 15.71 9.09
C LEU A 226 -4.80 14.63 8.36
N VAL A 227 -3.50 14.85 8.17
CA VAL A 227 -2.57 13.84 7.66
C VAL A 227 -1.75 13.31 8.83
N VAL A 228 -1.91 12.02 9.13
CA VAL A 228 -1.21 11.34 10.20
C VAL A 228 0.17 10.89 9.70
N PRO A 229 1.26 11.24 10.40
CA PRO A 229 2.60 10.82 10.02
C PRO A 229 2.78 9.31 10.15
N ALA A 230 3.47 8.69 9.19
CA ALA A 230 3.60 7.24 9.10
C ALA A 230 4.28 6.59 10.32
N GLU A 231 5.23 7.27 10.95
CA GLU A 231 6.12 6.64 11.95
C GLU A 231 5.65 6.79 13.40
N ARG A 232 4.55 7.49 13.67
CA ARG A 232 4.14 7.84 15.04
C ARG A 232 2.74 7.41 15.39
N THR A 233 2.62 6.72 16.52
CA THR A 233 1.31 6.43 17.10
C THR A 233 0.67 7.75 17.52
N VAL A 234 -0.57 7.99 17.12
CA VAL A 234 -1.31 9.21 17.48
C VAL A 234 -2.47 8.87 18.40
N PHE A 235 -2.51 9.54 19.54
CA PHE A 235 -3.62 9.52 20.47
C PHE A 235 -4.35 10.86 20.43
N ILE A 236 -5.65 10.83 20.17
CA ILE A 236 -6.51 12.01 20.10
C ILE A 236 -7.46 11.98 21.30
N GLU A 237 -7.34 12.95 22.22
CA GLU A 237 -8.16 13.02 23.43
C GLU A 237 -9.42 13.85 23.21
N GLY A 238 -10.58 13.20 23.22
CA GLY A 238 -11.88 13.83 22.99
C GLY A 238 -12.30 13.77 21.53
N ASP A 239 -13.35 14.53 21.20
CA ASP A 239 -14.00 14.49 19.89
C ASP A 239 -13.17 15.21 18.83
N LEU A 240 -13.05 14.60 17.65
CA LEU A 240 -12.34 15.15 16.51
C LEU A 240 -13.31 15.37 15.33
N THR A 241 -13.31 16.58 14.78
CA THR A 241 -13.95 16.90 13.50
C THR A 241 -12.90 17.26 12.46
N VAL A 242 -12.84 16.52 11.37
CA VAL A 242 -12.03 16.81 10.18
C VAL A 242 -12.97 17.23 9.06
N GLU A 243 -12.97 18.51 8.66
CA GLU A 243 -13.93 19.01 7.66
C GLU A 243 -13.73 18.36 6.28
N GLY A 244 -12.48 18.10 5.91
CA GLY A 244 -12.07 17.44 4.68
C GLY A 244 -11.62 16.00 4.93
N VAL A 245 -10.37 15.72 4.59
CA VAL A 245 -9.82 14.35 4.59
C VAL A 245 -9.03 14.07 5.86
N PHE A 246 -9.40 12.98 6.53
CA PHE A 246 -8.55 12.26 7.47
C PHE A 246 -7.72 11.25 6.68
N GLU A 247 -6.43 11.48 6.58
CA GLU A 247 -5.49 10.64 5.84
C GLU A 247 -4.51 9.97 6.79
N GLN A 248 -4.56 8.65 6.82
CA GLN A 248 -3.62 7.80 7.52
C GLN A 248 -2.81 7.06 6.46
N ALA A 249 -1.56 7.52 6.25
CA ALA A 249 -0.69 7.07 5.18
C ALA A 249 -0.44 5.56 5.20
N PHE A 250 0.03 5.01 4.08
CA PHE A 250 0.26 3.58 3.94
C PHE A 250 1.16 3.01 5.05
N ARG A 251 0.68 1.97 5.75
CA ARG A 251 1.35 1.31 6.89
C ARG A 251 1.76 2.28 8.01
N SER A 252 1.01 3.35 8.18
CA SER A 252 1.24 4.26 9.30
C SER A 252 0.94 3.61 10.64
N ALA A 253 1.63 4.10 11.66
CA ALA A 253 1.41 3.72 13.04
C ALA A 253 -0.05 3.97 13.47
N PRO A 254 -0.52 3.29 14.53
CA PRO A 254 -1.91 3.36 14.94
C PRO A 254 -2.39 4.77 15.29
N VAL A 255 -3.65 5.04 15.00
CA VAL A 255 -4.36 6.22 15.48
C VAL A 255 -5.48 5.78 16.40
N LEU A 256 -5.55 6.37 17.59
CA LEU A 256 -6.59 6.11 18.57
C LEU A 256 -7.30 7.40 18.92
N VAL A 257 -8.62 7.46 18.67
CA VAL A 257 -9.49 8.58 19.01
C VAL A 257 -10.30 8.22 20.25
N PHE A 258 -10.04 8.90 21.36
CA PHE A 258 -10.75 8.75 22.63
C PHE A 258 -11.98 9.68 22.69
N GLY A 259 -12.86 9.54 21.70
CA GLY A 259 -14.06 10.34 21.51
C GLY A 259 -14.70 9.99 20.18
N ASN A 260 -15.56 10.89 19.69
CA ASN A 260 -16.19 10.77 18.39
C ASN A 260 -15.24 11.23 17.29
N LEU A 261 -15.31 10.59 16.12
CA LEU A 261 -14.60 11.01 14.91
C LEU A 261 -15.63 11.38 13.84
N THR A 262 -15.67 12.66 13.46
CA THR A 262 -16.47 13.15 12.33
C THR A 262 -15.54 13.62 11.23
N CYS A 263 -15.68 13.09 10.02
CA CYS A 263 -14.85 13.43 8.88
C CYS A 263 -15.69 13.73 7.64
N GLY A 264 -15.18 14.59 6.74
CA GLY A 264 -15.65 14.64 5.36
C GLY A 264 -15.40 13.29 4.69
N SER A 265 -14.12 12.93 4.54
CA SER A 265 -13.68 11.62 4.03
C SER A 265 -12.59 11.02 4.91
N VAL A 266 -12.48 9.69 4.88
CA VAL A 266 -11.42 8.92 5.54
C VAL A 266 -10.66 8.11 4.50
N CYS A 267 -9.34 8.18 4.53
CA CYS A 267 -8.45 7.36 3.74
C CYS A 267 -7.44 6.73 4.70
N THR A 268 -7.51 5.42 4.88
CA THR A 268 -6.63 4.71 5.82
C THR A 268 -6.22 3.35 5.30
N SER A 269 -4.94 3.02 5.50
CA SER A 269 -4.44 1.65 5.43
C SER A 269 -3.92 1.16 6.79
N GLY A 270 -4.09 1.97 7.83
CA GLY A 270 -3.48 1.78 9.13
C GLY A 270 -4.47 1.25 10.16
N TYR A 271 -3.97 1.04 11.37
CA TYR A 271 -4.83 0.69 12.50
C TYR A 271 -5.50 1.96 13.03
N LEU A 272 -6.83 2.07 12.85
CA LEU A 272 -7.63 3.19 13.32
C LEU A 272 -8.62 2.71 14.39
N VAL A 273 -8.52 3.24 15.60
CA VAL A 273 -9.44 2.91 16.69
C VAL A 273 -10.23 4.14 17.10
N VAL A 274 -11.55 4.07 17.07
CA VAL A 274 -12.45 5.14 17.51
C VAL A 274 -13.28 4.64 18.68
N MET A 275 -13.08 5.24 19.86
CA MET A 275 -13.75 4.81 21.09
C MET A 275 -15.21 5.30 21.19
N GLY A 276 -15.57 6.32 20.41
CA GLY A 276 -16.94 6.84 20.27
C GLY A 276 -17.54 6.53 18.91
N ASP A 277 -18.39 7.42 18.41
CA ASP A 277 -19.05 7.29 17.12
C ASP A 277 -18.12 7.67 15.96
N LEU A 278 -18.26 7.00 14.82
CA LEU A 278 -17.61 7.36 13.56
C LEU A 278 -18.65 7.86 12.56
N VAL A 279 -18.51 9.11 12.12
CA VAL A 279 -19.35 9.72 11.09
C VAL A 279 -18.48 10.14 9.91
N VAL A 280 -18.72 9.58 8.73
CA VAL A 280 -18.02 9.94 7.48
C VAL A 280 -19.05 10.42 6.47
N ALA A 281 -19.00 11.71 6.16
CA ALA A 281 -20.01 12.39 5.37
C ALA A 281 -19.99 11.98 3.88
N ASP A 282 -18.83 11.59 3.36
CA ASP A 282 -18.64 11.27 1.94
C ASP A 282 -18.09 9.84 1.75
N VAL A 283 -16.77 9.66 1.75
CA VAL A 283 -16.15 8.35 1.48
C VAL A 283 -15.30 7.88 2.65
N PHE A 284 -15.53 6.66 3.10
CA PHE A 284 -14.56 5.88 3.87
C PHE A 284 -13.84 4.93 2.91
N TYR A 285 -12.54 5.13 2.74
CA TYR A 285 -11.67 4.27 1.96
C TYR A 285 -10.66 3.58 2.86
N GLY A 286 -10.91 2.29 3.11
CA GLY A 286 -9.98 1.40 3.78
C GLY A 286 -9.27 0.54 2.75
N PHE A 287 -7.94 0.53 2.72
CA PHE A 287 -7.20 -0.28 1.76
C PHE A 287 -6.09 -1.04 2.46
N TYR A 288 -5.83 -2.28 2.02
CA TYR A 288 -4.71 -3.12 2.48
C TYR A 288 -4.84 -3.66 3.92
N GLY A 289 -5.71 -4.66 4.10
CA GLY A 289 -6.01 -5.36 5.36
C GLY A 289 -5.67 -6.86 5.42
N ALA A 290 -4.87 -7.39 4.50
CA ALA A 290 -4.47 -8.82 4.53
C ALA A 290 -3.73 -9.26 5.82
N SER A 291 -3.35 -8.32 6.69
CA SER A 291 -2.92 -8.61 8.05
C SER A 291 -3.94 -8.05 9.03
N THR A 292 -4.38 -8.88 9.98
CA THR A 292 -5.30 -8.58 11.09
C THR A 292 -4.94 -7.37 11.94
N ASN A 293 -3.79 -6.76 11.68
CA ASN A 293 -3.20 -5.66 12.43
C ASN A 293 -3.50 -4.31 11.75
N TYR A 294 -4.15 -4.31 10.57
CA TYR A 294 -4.53 -3.11 9.83
C TYR A 294 -6.04 -3.15 9.59
N GLY A 295 -6.76 -2.43 10.43
CA GLY A 295 -8.22 -2.43 10.47
C GLY A 295 -8.72 -1.21 11.20
N THR A 296 -9.98 -0.89 10.98
CA THR A 296 -10.68 0.18 11.67
C THR A 296 -11.66 -0.41 12.66
N HIS A 297 -11.54 -0.06 13.93
CA HIS A 297 -12.41 -0.53 15.00
C HIS A 297 -13.14 0.65 15.63
N VAL A 298 -14.47 0.59 15.61
CA VAL A 298 -15.34 1.64 16.16
C VAL A 298 -16.20 1.06 17.28
N PHE A 299 -16.08 1.64 18.47
CA PHE A 299 -16.79 1.18 19.66
C PHE A 299 -18.16 1.86 19.87
N GLY A 300 -18.43 2.95 19.13
CA GLY A 300 -19.73 3.59 19.02
C GLY A 300 -20.49 3.21 17.75
N ASP A 301 -21.43 4.07 17.36
CA ASP A 301 -22.19 3.92 16.12
C ASP A 301 -21.35 4.36 14.90
N VAL A 302 -21.53 3.66 13.78
CA VAL A 302 -20.89 3.99 12.51
C VAL A 302 -21.92 4.53 11.53
N ARG A 303 -21.67 5.73 10.98
CA ARG A 303 -22.45 6.32 9.87
C ARG A 303 -21.53 6.71 8.73
N ILE A 304 -21.67 6.04 7.59
CA ILE A 304 -20.82 6.27 6.42
C ILE A 304 -21.72 6.45 5.19
N ALA A 305 -21.51 7.53 4.43
CA ALA A 305 -22.24 7.72 3.17
C ALA A 305 -21.81 6.67 2.14
N THR A 306 -20.53 6.61 1.78
CA THR A 306 -19.97 5.60 0.86
C THR A 306 -18.83 4.84 1.53
N LEU A 307 -18.98 3.53 1.68
CA LEU A 307 -17.94 2.64 2.19
C LEU A 307 -17.24 1.93 1.05
N VAL A 308 -15.91 2.07 0.99
CA VAL A 308 -15.02 1.41 0.04
C VAL A 308 -13.94 0.66 0.83
N LEU A 309 -13.87 -0.66 0.64
CA LEU A 309 -12.87 -1.51 1.28
C LEU A 309 -12.11 -2.31 0.21
N GLU A 310 -10.78 -2.18 0.20
CA GLU A 310 -9.86 -2.94 -0.65
C GLU A 310 -8.98 -3.87 0.18
N ASP A 311 -8.57 -4.99 -0.41
CA ASP A 311 -7.58 -5.95 0.11
C ASP A 311 -7.83 -6.38 1.57
N ASP A 312 -9.06 -6.74 1.91
CA ASP A 312 -9.48 -7.22 3.24
C ASP A 312 -9.33 -6.20 4.39
N HIS A 313 -9.37 -4.88 4.11
CA HIS A 313 -9.43 -3.88 5.19
C HIS A 313 -10.65 -4.10 6.09
N HIS A 314 -10.41 -4.49 7.34
CA HIS A 314 -11.48 -4.85 8.26
C HIS A 314 -12.07 -3.59 8.93
N LEU A 315 -13.37 -3.36 8.76
CA LEU A 315 -14.13 -2.37 9.53
C LEU A 315 -14.97 -3.08 10.61
N GLY A 316 -14.47 -3.11 11.83
CA GLY A 316 -15.15 -3.66 13.00
C GLY A 316 -15.99 -2.60 13.72
N THR A 317 -17.23 -2.95 14.05
CA THR A 317 -18.15 -2.12 14.85
C THR A 317 -18.67 -2.93 16.05
N HIS A 318 -18.78 -2.28 17.20
CA HIS A 318 -19.26 -2.92 18.44
C HIS A 318 -20.68 -2.50 18.85
N ARG A 319 -21.34 -1.64 18.06
CA ARG A 319 -22.74 -1.24 18.26
C ARG A 319 -23.52 -1.40 16.96
N GLY A 320 -24.02 -0.30 16.40
CA GLY A 320 -24.76 -0.27 15.14
C GLY A 320 -23.92 0.31 14.01
N MET A 321 -24.23 -0.14 12.78
CA MET A 321 -23.63 0.38 11.57
C MET A 321 -24.71 0.76 10.57
N GLN A 322 -24.66 2.00 10.10
CA GLN A 322 -25.51 2.56 9.06
C GLN A 322 -24.62 3.00 7.89
N ILE A 323 -24.67 2.25 6.80
CA ILE A 323 -23.97 2.58 5.56
C ILE A 323 -25.02 2.92 4.52
N THR A 324 -24.92 4.10 3.91
CA THR A 324 -25.88 4.51 2.86
C THR A 324 -25.60 3.75 1.57
N ARG A 325 -24.32 3.64 1.21
CA ARG A 325 -23.86 2.93 0.03
C ARG A 325 -22.59 2.15 0.35
N THR A 326 -22.59 0.87 0.00
CA THR A 326 -21.38 0.04 0.04
C THR A 326 -20.90 -0.17 -1.39
N GLU A 327 -19.66 0.18 -1.67
CA GLU A 327 -18.96 -0.25 -2.87
C GLU A 327 -17.91 -1.27 -2.43
N LEU A 328 -18.30 -2.54 -2.51
CA LEU A 328 -17.32 -3.62 -2.51
C LEU A 328 -16.59 -3.53 -3.84
N LEU A 329 -15.42 -2.90 -3.81
CA LEU A 329 -14.50 -2.96 -4.92
C LEU A 329 -13.83 -4.34 -4.84
N ALA A 330 -14.54 -5.35 -5.33
CA ALA A 330 -13.83 -6.48 -5.90
C ALA A 330 -12.89 -5.87 -6.94
N VAL A 331 -11.59 -6.20 -6.89
CA VAL A 331 -10.60 -5.78 -7.88
C VAL A 331 -11.15 -5.99 -9.31
N GLU A 332 -11.95 -7.04 -9.50
CA GLU A 332 -12.70 -7.36 -10.73
C GLU A 332 -13.74 -6.31 -11.15
N HIS A 333 -14.41 -5.63 -10.22
CA HIS A 333 -15.43 -4.60 -10.51
C HIS A 333 -14.82 -3.23 -10.88
N LEU A 334 -13.64 -2.91 -10.36
CA LEU A 334 -12.85 -1.74 -10.79
C LEU A 334 -12.24 -1.94 -12.18
N GLN A 335 -11.69 -3.13 -12.42
CA GLN A 335 -11.18 -3.53 -13.73
C GLN A 335 -12.29 -3.56 -14.80
N ALA A 336 -13.50 -4.03 -14.45
CA ALA A 336 -14.66 -4.00 -15.33
C ALA A 336 -15.15 -2.58 -15.68
N ARG A 337 -14.76 -1.56 -14.91
CA ARG A 337 -15.07 -0.14 -15.17
C ARG A 337 -13.89 0.64 -15.76
N GLY A 338 -12.77 -0.02 -16.06
CA GLY A 338 -11.61 0.60 -16.71
C GLY A 338 -10.86 1.63 -15.86
N LEU A 339 -11.00 1.58 -14.53
CA LEU A 339 -10.31 2.47 -13.61
C LEU A 339 -9.02 1.78 -13.14
N ASP A 340 -7.87 2.29 -13.57
CA ASP A 340 -6.57 1.78 -13.15
C ASP A 340 -6.11 2.36 -11.79
N LEU A 341 -5.04 1.79 -11.23
CA LEU A 341 -4.42 2.22 -9.97
C LEU A 341 -3.96 3.69 -9.97
N GLU A 342 -3.65 4.25 -11.16
CA GLU A 342 -3.27 5.65 -11.32
C GLU A 342 -4.51 6.57 -11.20
N THR A 343 -5.68 6.09 -11.65
CA THR A 343 -6.98 6.74 -11.51
C THR A 343 -7.48 6.74 -10.05
N GLN A 344 -7.09 5.76 -9.23
CA GLN A 344 -7.38 5.75 -7.79
C GLN A 344 -6.69 6.92 -7.04
N ALA A 345 -5.46 7.28 -7.43
CA ALA A 345 -4.79 8.49 -6.93
C ALA A 345 -5.48 9.78 -7.39
N HIS A 346 -6.08 9.77 -8.59
CA HIS A 346 -6.92 10.85 -9.10
C HIS A 346 -8.29 10.94 -8.43
N LEU A 347 -8.85 9.84 -7.90
CA LEU A 347 -10.06 9.85 -7.07
C LEU A 347 -9.80 10.54 -5.72
N VAL A 348 -8.63 10.29 -5.11
CA VAL A 348 -8.16 11.05 -3.94
C VAL A 348 -7.91 12.54 -4.27
N ALA A 349 -7.46 12.86 -5.49
CA ALA A 349 -7.34 14.24 -5.97
C ALA A 349 -8.69 14.88 -6.33
N GLY A 350 -9.67 14.10 -6.79
CA GLY A 350 -11.03 14.53 -7.14
C GLY A 350 -11.89 14.85 -5.92
N LEU A 351 -11.69 14.11 -4.81
CA LEU A 351 -12.28 14.42 -3.50
C LEU A 351 -11.84 15.79 -2.95
N ARG A 352 -10.68 16.32 -3.40
CA ARG A 352 -10.21 17.69 -3.06
C ARG A 352 -10.91 18.79 -3.87
N GLY A 353 -11.71 18.45 -4.88
CA GLY A 353 -12.32 19.39 -5.84
C GLY A 353 -13.80 19.74 -5.62
N VAL A 354 -14.51 19.11 -4.67
CA VAL A 354 -16.00 19.20 -4.58
C VAL A 354 -16.53 20.38 -3.74
N THR A 355 -15.70 21.34 -3.31
CA THR A 355 -16.18 22.53 -2.57
C THR A 355 -16.16 23.85 -3.34
N ALA A 356 -16.36 23.82 -4.66
CA ALA A 356 -16.59 25.05 -5.43
C ALA A 356 -17.68 24.85 -6.50
N GLY A 357 -18.94 25.07 -6.11
CA GLY A 357 -20.05 25.19 -7.06
C GLY A 357 -21.37 24.64 -6.52
N GLY A 358 -22.14 25.50 -5.85
CA GLY A 358 -23.48 25.20 -5.33
C GLY A 358 -23.87 26.17 -4.22
#